data_AF-A9P8X3-F1
#
_entry.id   AF-A9P8X3-F1
#
_cell.length_a   1.000
_cell.length_b   1.000
_cell.length_c   1.000
_cell.angle_alpha   90.00
_cell.angle_beta   90.00
_cell.angle_gamma   90.00
#
_symmetry.space_group_name_H-M   'P 1'
#
loop_
_entity.id
_entity.type
_entity.pdbx_description
1 polymer ?
#
loop_
_entity_poly.entity_id
_entity_poly.type
_entity_poly.pdbx_seq_one_letter_code
_entity_poly.pdbx_strand_id
1 'polypeptide(L)'
;MLNCSTDLFFLTPSGDYKVQHIDYDKKTMTIYDPAMSTCSILQPHHDFIMTDIQSVTISPTPDTVFALLNCSIDSPVLNHYKNLCFSFSGHSCDELYGACNAFRVFHLLTNSSPPCCFTGYDTVKFMSMNILDCTHYTTVINTDSLMGIVPSDWVYGIKLSYSVPETGCERCSQSGGTCGYDTETEGMMCLCSSSSNYTRECAGGSLTAGDHRSSHSPWTFFNVAILLVLSSLPVI
;
A
#
# COMPACT_ATOMS: atom_id res chain seq x y z
N MET A 1 4.10 2.60 -12.49
CA MET A 1 2.88 2.81 -13.33
C MET A 1 2.51 1.46 -13.91
N LEU A 2 1.22 1.18 -14.13
CA LEU A 2 0.77 -0.17 -14.52
C LEU A 2 0.84 -0.36 -16.05
N ASN A 3 1.18 -1.56 -16.51
CA ASN A 3 1.14 -1.95 -17.92
C ASN A 3 0.32 -3.23 -18.08
N CYS A 4 -0.60 -3.22 -19.04
CA CYS A 4 -1.49 -4.35 -19.33
C CYS A 4 -1.29 -4.77 -20.77
N SER A 5 -0.75 -5.97 -20.99
CA SER A 5 -0.69 -6.61 -22.31
C SER A 5 -1.54 -7.89 -22.31
N THR A 6 -0.99 -8.99 -21.79
CA THR A 6 -1.70 -10.24 -21.48
C THR A 6 -1.80 -10.47 -19.97
N ASP A 7 -0.78 -10.00 -19.25
CA ASP A 7 -0.73 -9.94 -17.80
C ASP A 7 -0.64 -8.47 -17.37
N LEU A 8 -0.97 -8.20 -16.11
CA LEU A 8 -0.80 -6.89 -15.50
C LEU A 8 0.56 -6.79 -14.80
N PHE A 9 1.32 -5.75 -15.12
CA PHE A 9 2.63 -5.46 -14.53
C PHE A 9 2.64 -4.11 -13.82
N PHE A 10 3.33 -4.06 -12.70
CA PHE A 10 3.67 -2.85 -11.98
C PHE A 10 5.09 -2.42 -12.33
N LEU A 11 5.20 -1.34 -13.11
CA LEU A 11 6.49 -0.80 -13.58
C LEU A 11 7.07 0.16 -12.55
N THR A 12 8.32 -0.05 -12.19
CA THR A 12 9.12 0.84 -11.34
C THR A 12 10.48 1.13 -12.01
N PRO A 13 11.28 2.05 -11.47
CA PRO A 13 12.66 2.25 -11.95
C PRO A 13 13.56 1.01 -11.82
N SER A 14 13.24 0.08 -10.92
CA SER A 14 14.01 -1.16 -10.72
C SER A 14 13.55 -2.30 -11.61
N GLY A 15 12.34 -2.26 -12.17
CA GLY A 15 11.88 -3.29 -13.10
C GLY A 15 10.37 -3.42 -13.20
N ASP A 16 9.97 -4.50 -13.86
CA ASP A 16 8.58 -4.80 -14.18
C ASP A 16 8.11 -5.99 -13.35
N TYR A 17 7.19 -5.73 -12.42
CA TYR A 17 6.74 -6.73 -11.46
C TYR A 17 5.37 -7.26 -11.81
N LYS A 18 5.24 -8.58 -11.97
CA LYS A 18 3.95 -9.19 -12.30
C LYS A 18 2.99 -9.03 -11.12
N VAL A 19 1.80 -8.48 -11.39
CA VAL A 19 0.70 -8.43 -10.42
C VAL A 19 0.07 -9.82 -10.32
N GLN A 20 0.04 -10.37 -9.12
CA GLN A 20 -0.51 -11.71 -8.85
C GLN A 20 -1.97 -11.65 -8.42
N HIS A 21 -2.33 -10.66 -7.59
CA HIS A 21 -3.67 -10.54 -7.01
C HIS A 21 -4.01 -9.08 -6.75
N ILE A 22 -5.29 -8.72 -6.92
CA ILE A 22 -5.84 -7.39 -6.58
C ILE A 22 -7.09 -7.59 -5.72
N ASP A 23 -7.11 -6.98 -4.53
CA ASP A 23 -8.25 -6.90 -3.65
C ASP A 23 -8.80 -5.46 -3.72
N TYR A 24 -9.91 -5.29 -4.45
CA TYR A 24 -10.51 -3.98 -4.68
C TYR A 24 -11.17 -3.39 -3.43
N ASP A 25 -11.69 -4.24 -2.55
CA ASP A 25 -12.35 -3.82 -1.31
C ASP A 25 -11.33 -3.28 -0.30
N LYS A 26 -10.20 -3.99 -0.15
CA LYS A 26 -9.09 -3.56 0.72
C LYS A 26 -8.16 -2.56 0.06
N LYS A 27 -8.31 -2.33 -1.25
CA LYS A 27 -7.43 -1.49 -2.07
C LYS A 27 -5.96 -1.92 -1.95
N THR A 28 -5.74 -3.23 -2.07
CA THR A 28 -4.39 -3.82 -2.02
C THR A 28 -4.11 -4.65 -3.27
N MET A 29 -2.84 -4.74 -3.66
CA MET A 29 -2.40 -5.64 -4.70
C MET A 29 -1.11 -6.34 -4.28
N THR A 30 -0.91 -7.57 -4.71
CA THR A 30 0.32 -8.33 -4.47
C THR A 30 1.09 -8.46 -5.76
N ILE A 31 2.37 -8.09 -5.73
CA ILE A 31 3.30 -8.26 -6.83
C ILE A 31 4.36 -9.29 -6.48
N TYR A 32 4.94 -9.90 -7.51
CA TYR A 32 6.08 -10.78 -7.38
C TYR A 32 7.31 -10.20 -8.07
N ASP A 33 8.41 -10.19 -7.31
CA ASP A 33 9.69 -9.76 -7.79
C ASP A 33 10.52 -10.96 -8.25
N PRO A 34 10.81 -11.10 -9.56
CA PRO A 34 11.61 -12.23 -10.04
C PRO A 34 13.07 -12.18 -9.57
N ALA A 35 13.56 -11.02 -9.13
CA ALA A 35 14.92 -10.83 -8.65
C ALA A 35 15.03 -10.90 -7.12
N MET A 36 13.93 -11.07 -6.39
CA MET A 36 14.00 -11.38 -4.96
C MET A 36 14.29 -12.86 -4.74
N SER A 37 15.07 -13.18 -3.72
CA SER A 37 15.32 -14.57 -3.36
C SER A 37 14.09 -15.18 -2.69
N THR A 38 13.94 -16.50 -2.76
CA THR A 38 12.88 -17.27 -2.10
C THR A 38 13.49 -18.48 -1.40
N CYS A 39 12.68 -19.23 -0.65
CA CYS A 39 13.15 -20.41 0.06
C CYS A 39 13.80 -21.49 -0.85
N SER A 40 13.44 -21.48 -2.14
CA SER A 40 13.92 -22.44 -3.16
C SER A 40 14.91 -21.87 -4.16
N ILE A 41 15.00 -20.54 -4.31
CA ILE A 41 15.82 -19.89 -5.33
C ILE A 41 16.59 -18.75 -4.70
N LEU A 42 17.91 -18.76 -4.87
CA LEU A 42 18.75 -17.62 -4.54
C LEU A 42 18.92 -16.75 -5.78
N GLN A 43 18.45 -15.50 -5.71
CA GLN A 43 18.58 -14.54 -6.79
C GLN A 43 19.79 -13.64 -6.58
N PRO A 44 20.35 -13.00 -7.62
CA PRO A 44 21.47 -12.07 -7.46
C PRO A 44 21.05 -10.75 -6.77
N HIS A 45 22.03 -9.91 -6.47
CA HIS A 45 21.81 -8.59 -5.89
C HIS A 45 20.90 -7.72 -6.78
N HIS A 46 19.77 -7.26 -6.21
CA HIS A 46 18.81 -6.37 -6.87
C HIS A 46 18.13 -5.46 -5.84
N ASP A 47 17.96 -4.18 -6.13
CA ASP A 47 17.26 -3.26 -5.23
C ASP A 47 15.80 -3.06 -5.70
N PHE A 48 14.83 -3.14 -4.79
CA PHE A 48 13.44 -2.77 -5.08
C PHE A 48 13.26 -1.25 -4.93
N ILE A 49 13.33 -0.54 -6.07
CA ILE A 49 13.24 0.92 -6.16
C ILE A 49 11.91 1.32 -6.78
N MET A 50 11.23 2.30 -6.18
CA MET A 50 10.02 2.95 -6.70
C MET A 50 10.27 4.45 -6.88
N THR A 51 9.47 5.11 -7.73
CA THR A 51 9.50 6.58 -7.79
C THR A 51 8.87 7.20 -6.54
N ASP A 52 9.15 8.48 -6.27
CA ASP A 52 8.55 9.19 -5.14
C ASP A 52 7.02 9.11 -5.15
N ILE A 53 6.41 9.32 -6.32
CA ILE A 53 4.96 9.24 -6.50
C ILE A 53 4.46 7.83 -6.18
N GLN A 54 5.11 6.79 -6.73
CA GLN A 54 4.72 5.41 -6.50
C GLN A 54 4.82 5.04 -5.02
N SER A 55 5.87 5.49 -4.34
CA SER A 55 6.09 5.22 -2.91
C SER A 55 5.05 5.86 -1.99
N VAL A 56 4.23 6.79 -2.51
CA VAL A 56 3.16 7.46 -1.77
C VAL A 56 1.79 6.95 -2.19
N THR A 57 1.55 6.75 -3.48
CA THR A 57 0.22 6.37 -4.00
C THR A 57 -0.02 4.87 -4.04
N ILE A 58 1.04 4.08 -4.17
CA ILE A 58 1.04 2.62 -4.32
C ILE A 58 2.17 2.02 -3.45
N SER A 59 2.18 2.35 -2.16
CA SER A 59 3.25 1.97 -1.24
C SER A 59 3.15 0.51 -0.77
N PRO A 60 4.26 -0.18 -0.47
CA PRO A 60 4.21 -1.42 0.28
C PRO A 60 3.45 -1.27 1.60
N THR A 61 2.64 -2.28 1.92
CA THR A 61 1.86 -2.32 3.15
C THR A 61 2.77 -2.58 4.36
N PRO A 62 2.37 -2.16 5.57
CA PRO A 62 3.18 -2.40 6.79
C PRO A 62 3.41 -3.88 7.11
N ASP A 63 2.54 -4.78 6.67
CA ASP A 63 2.68 -6.24 6.81
C ASP A 63 3.53 -6.88 5.69
N THR A 64 4.19 -6.07 4.87
CA THR A 64 5.23 -6.50 3.92
C THR A 64 6.60 -6.29 4.55
N VAL A 65 7.28 -7.39 4.89
CA VAL A 65 8.61 -7.36 5.52
C VAL A 65 9.68 -7.68 4.48
N PHE A 66 10.71 -6.83 4.47
CA PHE A 66 11.93 -7.03 3.70
C PHE A 66 12.98 -7.71 4.59
N ALA A 67 13.41 -8.91 4.23
CA ALA A 67 14.52 -9.58 4.89
C ALA A 67 15.79 -9.39 4.06
N LEU A 68 16.73 -8.63 4.59
CA LEU A 68 18.08 -8.47 4.04
C LEU A 68 18.94 -9.64 4.51
N LEU A 69 19.60 -10.29 3.55
CA LEU A 69 20.29 -11.55 3.76
C LEU A 69 21.78 -11.42 3.41
N ASN A 70 22.57 -12.26 4.08
CA ASN A 70 24.01 -12.36 3.91
C ASN A 70 24.67 -10.98 3.93
N CYS A 71 24.40 -10.26 5.03
CA CYS A 71 25.01 -8.98 5.32
C CYS A 71 26.41 -9.17 5.91
N SER A 72 27.29 -8.21 5.68
CA SER A 72 28.62 -8.17 6.27
C SER A 72 28.57 -8.04 7.80
N ILE A 73 29.60 -8.53 8.48
CA ILE A 73 29.79 -8.34 9.93
C ILE A 73 29.94 -6.84 10.28
N ASP A 74 30.43 -6.04 9.34
CA ASP A 74 30.63 -4.61 9.49
C ASP A 74 29.43 -3.78 9.00
N SER A 75 28.35 -4.46 8.60
CA SER A 75 27.17 -3.83 8.04
C SER A 75 26.60 -2.75 8.98
N PRO A 76 26.17 -1.60 8.42
CA PRO A 76 25.47 -0.58 9.20
C PRO A 76 24.21 -1.10 9.90
N VAL A 77 23.52 -2.10 9.37
CA VAL A 77 22.30 -2.66 9.99
C VAL A 77 22.57 -3.42 11.29
N LEU A 78 23.82 -3.78 11.58
CA LEU A 78 24.21 -4.40 12.85
C LEU A 78 24.72 -3.42 13.88
N ASN A 79 25.22 -2.27 13.39
CA ASN A 79 25.89 -1.27 14.19
C ASN A 79 25.04 -0.01 14.29
N HIS A 80 25.27 0.95 13.37
CA HIS A 80 24.69 2.29 13.44
C HIS A 80 23.17 2.32 13.23
N TYR A 81 22.63 1.44 12.38
CA TYR A 81 21.23 1.36 12.00
C TYR A 81 20.52 0.12 12.55
N LYS A 82 20.99 -0.41 13.68
CA LYS A 82 20.39 -1.58 14.34
C LYS A 82 18.91 -1.43 14.65
N ASN A 83 18.45 -0.20 14.91
CA ASN A 83 17.05 0.11 15.20
C ASN A 83 16.12 -0.01 13.99
N LEU A 84 16.65 -0.10 12.76
CA LEU A 84 15.87 -0.35 11.55
C LEU A 84 15.52 -1.83 11.39
N CYS A 85 16.22 -2.70 12.12
CA CYS A 85 15.96 -4.13 12.14
C CYS A 85 15.00 -4.49 13.27
N PHE A 86 14.04 -5.35 12.97
CA PHE A 86 13.09 -5.88 13.94
C PHE A 86 12.95 -7.39 13.83
N SER A 87 12.25 -7.99 14.78
CA SER A 87 11.75 -9.37 14.65
C SER A 87 10.24 -9.30 14.47
N PHE A 88 9.69 -10.18 13.64
CA PHE A 88 8.24 -10.28 13.44
C PHE A 88 7.79 -11.71 13.76
N SER A 89 6.63 -11.86 14.39
CA SER A 89 5.97 -13.15 14.64
C SER A 89 6.84 -14.24 15.29
N GLY A 90 7.87 -13.84 16.03
CA GLY A 90 8.82 -14.75 16.70
C GLY A 90 9.92 -15.31 15.79
N HIS A 91 10.00 -14.88 14.54
CA HIS A 91 10.97 -15.39 13.58
C HIS A 91 12.33 -14.73 13.71
N SER A 92 13.36 -15.55 13.50
CA SER A 92 14.76 -15.13 13.44
C SER A 92 15.36 -15.47 12.07
N CYS A 93 16.50 -14.89 11.75
CA CYS A 93 17.18 -15.23 10.52
C CYS A 93 17.89 -16.58 10.57
N ASP A 94 18.29 -17.03 11.76
CA ASP A 94 18.86 -18.37 11.91
C ASP A 94 17.81 -19.43 11.53
N GLU A 95 16.55 -19.20 11.90
CA GLU A 95 15.42 -20.00 11.43
C GLU A 95 15.28 -19.94 9.91
N LEU A 96 15.30 -18.73 9.33
CA LEU A 96 15.20 -18.54 7.88
C LEU A 96 16.32 -19.26 7.11
N TYR A 97 17.57 -19.11 7.55
CA TYR A 97 18.73 -19.76 6.94
C TYR A 97 18.74 -21.28 7.14
N GLY A 98 18.16 -21.77 8.24
CA GLY A 98 18.07 -23.20 8.53
C GLY A 98 16.94 -23.90 7.78
N ALA A 99 15.78 -23.24 7.64
CA ALA A 99 14.59 -23.80 7.01
C ALA A 99 14.65 -23.78 5.48
N CYS A 100 15.32 -22.79 4.89
CA CYS A 100 15.29 -22.58 3.44
C CYS A 100 16.50 -23.15 2.70
N ASN A 101 16.23 -24.08 1.78
CA ASN A 101 17.25 -24.76 0.98
C ASN A 101 18.17 -23.78 0.25
N ALA A 102 17.62 -22.73 -0.35
CA ALA A 102 18.41 -21.72 -1.07
C ALA A 102 19.37 -20.95 -0.14
N PHE A 103 18.98 -20.72 1.11
CA PHE A 103 19.73 -19.88 2.03
C PHE A 103 20.72 -20.65 2.90
N ARG A 104 20.60 -21.98 2.97
CA ARG A 104 21.55 -22.85 3.68
C ARG A 104 22.99 -22.70 3.19
N VAL A 105 23.20 -22.27 1.94
CA VAL A 105 24.53 -22.00 1.39
C VAL A 105 25.31 -20.99 2.23
N PHE A 106 24.62 -20.03 2.86
CA PHE A 106 25.25 -19.03 3.70
C PHE A 106 25.88 -19.61 4.96
N HIS A 107 25.24 -20.59 5.59
CA HIS A 107 25.81 -21.31 6.72
C HIS A 107 27.06 -22.11 6.35
N LEU A 108 27.07 -22.70 5.14
CA LEU A 108 28.17 -23.55 4.69
C LEU A 108 29.46 -22.76 4.43
N LEU A 109 29.35 -21.47 4.13
CA LEU A 109 30.49 -20.63 3.75
C LEU A 109 31.22 -20.02 4.96
N THR A 110 30.50 -19.70 6.04
CA THR A 110 31.03 -18.85 7.13
C THR A 110 31.21 -19.57 8.47
N ASN A 111 30.91 -20.88 8.59
CA ASN A 111 30.87 -21.66 9.85
C ASN A 111 29.92 -21.11 10.94
N SER A 112 29.32 -19.94 10.71
CA SER A 112 28.24 -19.29 11.45
C SER A 112 27.27 -18.68 10.44
N SER A 113 26.04 -18.40 10.84
CA SER A 113 25.08 -17.69 9.97
C SER A 113 25.57 -16.26 9.76
N PRO A 114 25.68 -15.77 8.51
CA PRO A 114 26.00 -14.37 8.29
C PRO A 114 24.85 -13.50 8.82
N PRO A 115 25.14 -12.29 9.28
CA PRO A 115 24.11 -11.39 9.75
C PRO A 115 23.01 -11.11 8.73
N CYS A 116 21.86 -10.68 9.24
CA CYS A 116 20.65 -10.41 8.48
C CYS A 116 19.89 -9.24 9.12
N CYS A 117 18.84 -8.77 8.46
CA CYS A 117 17.94 -7.77 9.03
C CYS A 117 16.53 -7.91 8.45
N PHE A 118 15.52 -8.07 9.29
CA PHE A 118 14.14 -7.84 8.86
C PHE A 118 13.81 -6.37 9.04
N THR A 119 13.29 -5.74 8.00
CA THR A 119 13.00 -4.31 7.97
C THR A 119 11.77 -4.01 7.10
N GLY A 120 11.35 -2.74 7.11
CA GLY A 120 10.24 -2.23 6.31
C GLY A 120 10.71 -1.59 5.01
N TYR A 121 9.74 -1.29 4.14
CA TYR A 121 10.03 -0.58 2.89
C TYR A 121 10.61 0.82 3.12
N ASP A 122 10.23 1.48 4.21
CA ASP A 122 10.76 2.78 4.61
C ASP A 122 12.29 2.78 4.77
N THR A 123 12.89 1.66 5.16
CA THR A 123 14.34 1.53 5.24
C THR A 123 14.97 1.34 3.86
N VAL A 124 14.51 0.32 3.12
CA VAL A 124 15.10 -0.02 1.80
C VAL A 124 14.82 1.02 0.72
N LYS A 125 13.81 1.87 0.92
CA LYS A 125 13.55 3.04 0.06
C LYS A 125 14.71 4.06 0.10
N PHE A 126 15.33 4.26 1.26
CA PHE A 126 16.38 5.28 1.43
C PHE A 126 17.79 4.69 1.47
N MET A 127 17.92 3.42 1.84
CA MET A 127 19.20 2.73 1.95
C MET A 127 19.20 1.51 1.04
N SER A 128 19.96 1.57 -0.04
CA SER A 128 20.17 0.41 -0.93
C SER A 128 20.90 -0.70 -0.20
N MET A 129 20.81 -1.93 -0.73
CA MET A 129 21.52 -3.06 -0.13
C MET A 129 23.04 -2.86 -0.12
N ASN A 130 23.59 -2.11 -1.08
CA ASN A 130 25.00 -1.71 -1.08
C ASN A 130 25.36 -0.83 0.13
N ILE A 131 24.48 0.12 0.51
CA ILE A 131 24.70 0.96 1.70
C ILE A 131 24.57 0.12 2.96
N LEU A 132 23.62 -0.82 2.98
CA LEU A 132 23.39 -1.72 4.09
C LEU A 132 24.38 -2.89 4.13
N ASP A 133 25.30 -2.99 3.17
CA ASP A 133 26.30 -4.06 3.02
C ASP A 133 25.68 -5.46 3.11
N CYS A 134 24.57 -5.65 2.39
CA CYS A 134 23.86 -6.92 2.23
C CYS A 134 23.85 -7.34 0.76
N THR A 135 23.78 -8.64 0.50
CA THR A 135 23.95 -9.16 -0.87
C THR A 135 22.66 -9.62 -1.52
N HIS A 136 21.66 -9.97 -0.71
CA HIS A 136 20.38 -10.48 -1.19
C HIS A 136 19.25 -9.95 -0.31
N TYR A 137 18.03 -9.97 -0.85
CA TYR A 137 16.83 -9.78 -0.05
C TYR A 137 15.75 -10.80 -0.45
N THR A 138 14.81 -10.98 0.46
CA THR A 138 13.52 -11.63 0.22
C THR A 138 12.42 -10.78 0.83
N THR A 139 11.19 -10.96 0.36
CA THR A 139 10.02 -10.28 0.93
C THR A 139 8.93 -11.27 1.29
N VAL A 140 8.23 -10.99 2.39
CA VAL A 140 7.14 -11.82 2.91
C VAL A 140 5.96 -10.93 3.28
N ILE A 141 4.74 -11.46 3.10
CA ILE A 141 3.49 -10.73 3.33
C ILE A 141 2.62 -11.44 4.36
N ASN A 142 1.62 -10.72 4.87
CA ASN A 142 0.67 -11.21 5.88
C ASN A 142 1.37 -11.71 7.15
N THR A 143 2.38 -10.97 7.63
CA THR A 143 3.24 -11.37 8.75
C THR A 143 2.49 -11.72 10.02
N ASP A 144 1.35 -11.08 10.28
CA ASP A 144 0.50 -11.34 11.45
C ASP A 144 -0.01 -12.79 11.50
N SER A 145 -0.09 -13.45 10.34
CA SER A 145 -0.53 -14.85 10.21
C SER A 145 0.60 -15.88 10.22
N LEU A 146 1.86 -15.43 10.33
CA LEU A 146 3.03 -16.31 10.24
C LEU A 146 3.46 -16.92 11.58
N MET A 147 2.84 -16.53 12.70
CA MET A 147 3.22 -17.08 14.01
C MET A 147 3.11 -18.60 14.04
N GLY A 148 4.25 -19.28 14.25
CA GLY A 148 4.33 -20.74 14.26
C GLY A 148 4.36 -21.41 12.88
N ILE A 149 4.46 -20.64 11.79
CA ILE A 149 4.62 -21.13 10.42
C ILE A 149 6.09 -21.06 10.04
N VAL A 150 6.65 -22.17 9.58
CA VAL A 150 8.06 -22.24 9.18
C VAL A 150 8.32 -21.46 7.88
N PRO A 151 9.54 -20.92 7.69
CA PRO A 151 9.88 -20.11 6.51
C PRO A 151 9.60 -20.76 5.16
N SER A 152 9.65 -22.09 5.06
CA SER A 152 9.33 -22.82 3.83
C SER A 152 7.88 -22.65 3.37
N ASP A 153 6.97 -22.37 4.30
CA ASP A 153 5.53 -22.25 4.05
C ASP A 153 5.04 -20.79 4.08
N TRP A 154 5.96 -19.83 4.10
CA TRP A 154 5.63 -18.41 4.05
C TRP A 154 5.08 -17.99 2.68
N VAL A 155 4.28 -16.92 2.69
CA VAL A 155 3.80 -16.28 1.47
C VAL A 155 4.81 -15.21 1.05
N TYR A 156 5.58 -15.51 0.00
CA TYR A 156 6.58 -14.62 -0.58
C TYR A 156 5.97 -13.68 -1.61
N GLY A 157 6.30 -12.38 -1.50
CA GLY A 157 5.84 -11.34 -2.42
C GLY A 157 5.87 -9.96 -1.77
N ILE A 158 5.42 -8.96 -2.51
CA ILE A 158 5.33 -7.58 -2.02
C ILE A 158 3.86 -7.17 -2.10
N LYS A 159 3.24 -6.88 -0.95
CA LYS A 159 1.86 -6.41 -0.89
C LYS A 159 1.89 -4.88 -0.84
N LEU A 160 1.12 -4.28 -1.74
CA LEU A 160 1.07 -2.85 -1.96
C LEU A 160 -0.34 -2.37 -1.62
N SER A 161 -0.46 -1.26 -0.89
CA SER A 161 -1.71 -0.51 -0.77
C SER A 161 -1.75 0.53 -1.88
N TYR A 162 -2.88 0.66 -2.56
CA TYR A 162 -3.07 1.67 -3.58
C TYR A 162 -4.20 2.62 -3.20
N SER A 163 -4.03 3.89 -3.56
CA SER A 163 -5.08 4.89 -3.50
C SER A 163 -5.48 5.28 -4.91
N VAL A 164 -6.78 5.12 -5.20
CA VAL A 164 -7.37 5.68 -6.42
C VAL A 164 -7.97 7.03 -6.03
N PRO A 165 -7.61 8.13 -6.71
CA PRO A 165 -8.26 9.41 -6.50
C PRO A 165 -9.78 9.25 -6.62
N GLU A 166 -10.56 9.92 -5.76
CA GLU A 166 -12.00 10.00 -5.95
C GLU A 166 -12.26 10.77 -7.24
N THR A 167 -12.53 10.06 -8.33
CA THR A 167 -12.73 10.66 -9.64
C THR A 167 -14.08 11.38 -9.75
N GLY A 168 -14.96 11.22 -8.75
CA GLY A 168 -16.35 11.67 -8.77
C GLY A 168 -17.34 10.59 -9.22
N CYS A 169 -16.89 9.33 -9.35
CA CYS A 169 -17.77 8.21 -9.71
C CYS A 169 -18.94 8.06 -8.71
N GLU A 170 -18.68 8.27 -7.42
CA GLU A 170 -19.73 8.21 -6.39
C GLU A 170 -20.79 9.29 -6.62
N ARG A 171 -20.38 10.53 -6.87
CA ARG A 171 -21.29 11.64 -7.21
C ARG A 171 -22.07 11.38 -8.49
N CYS A 172 -21.42 10.84 -9.51
CA CYS A 172 -22.07 10.42 -10.75
C CYS A 172 -23.18 9.41 -10.48
N SER A 173 -22.88 8.36 -9.72
CA SER A 173 -23.84 7.32 -9.34
C SER A 173 -25.01 7.90 -8.54
N GLN A 174 -24.75 8.82 -7.60
CA GLN A 174 -25.79 9.47 -6.81
C GLN A 174 -26.70 10.38 -7.66
N SER A 175 -26.17 10.97 -8.74
CA SER A 175 -26.93 11.77 -9.69
C SER A 175 -27.75 10.95 -10.70
N GLY A 176 -27.73 9.61 -10.60
CA GLY A 176 -28.43 8.71 -11.51
C GLY A 176 -27.65 8.36 -12.78
N GLY A 177 -26.37 8.75 -12.86
CA GLY A 177 -25.48 8.41 -13.96
C GLY A 177 -24.69 7.13 -13.72
N THR A 178 -24.07 6.61 -14.79
CA THR A 178 -23.08 5.53 -14.72
C THR A 178 -21.70 6.11 -14.93
N CYS A 179 -20.79 5.91 -13.97
CA CYS A 179 -19.42 6.38 -14.12
C CYS A 179 -18.62 5.41 -14.99
N GLY A 180 -17.67 5.95 -15.75
CA GLY A 180 -16.75 5.20 -16.60
C GLY A 180 -15.45 5.94 -16.79
N TYR A 181 -14.49 5.28 -17.44
CA TYR A 181 -13.24 5.90 -17.87
C TYR A 181 -13.22 5.91 -19.39
N ASP A 182 -13.08 7.11 -19.96
CA ASP A 182 -12.97 7.30 -21.40
C ASP A 182 -11.51 7.14 -21.82
N THR A 183 -11.26 6.14 -22.66
CA THR A 183 -9.91 5.81 -23.15
C THR A 183 -9.38 6.80 -24.18
N GLU A 184 -10.24 7.62 -24.81
CA GLU A 184 -9.80 8.65 -25.76
C GLU A 184 -9.35 9.93 -25.04
N THR A 185 -10.11 10.36 -24.04
CA THR A 185 -9.79 11.56 -23.26
C THR A 185 -8.94 11.28 -22.02
N GLU A 186 -8.66 10.01 -21.74
CA GLU A 186 -7.95 9.51 -20.55
C GLU A 186 -8.54 10.04 -19.23
N GLY A 187 -9.85 10.26 -19.22
CA GLY A 187 -10.58 10.94 -18.14
C GLY A 187 -11.76 10.13 -17.63
N MET A 188 -12.18 10.43 -16.39
CA MET A 188 -13.47 9.92 -15.90
C MET A 188 -14.61 10.61 -16.65
N MET A 189 -15.58 9.81 -17.08
CA MET A 189 -16.81 10.29 -17.70
C MET A 189 -18.03 9.75 -16.94
N CYS A 190 -18.96 10.64 -16.63
CA CYS A 190 -20.27 10.33 -16.09
C CYS A 190 -21.30 10.28 -17.22
N LEU A 191 -21.85 9.10 -17.47
CA LEU A 191 -22.87 8.85 -18.50
C LEU A 191 -24.25 9.01 -17.87
N CYS A 192 -24.97 10.05 -18.26
CA CYS A 192 -26.24 10.44 -17.64
C CYS A 192 -27.46 10.03 -18.46
N SER A 193 -27.30 9.97 -19.77
CA SER A 193 -28.30 9.47 -20.71
C SER A 193 -27.58 8.97 -21.97
N SER A 194 -28.33 8.41 -22.92
CA SER A 194 -27.80 8.01 -24.23
C SER A 194 -27.17 9.17 -25.03
N SER A 195 -27.41 10.43 -24.63
CA SER A 195 -26.95 11.62 -25.36
C SER A 195 -26.28 12.67 -24.48
N SER A 196 -26.05 12.42 -23.20
CA SER A 196 -25.47 13.41 -22.28
C SER A 196 -24.37 12.82 -21.40
N ASN A 197 -23.19 13.44 -21.51
CA ASN A 197 -21.99 13.07 -20.78
C ASN A 197 -21.50 14.26 -19.97
N TYR A 198 -21.08 14.01 -18.73
CA TYR A 198 -20.57 15.02 -17.80
C TYR A 198 -19.29 14.54 -17.13
N THR A 199 -18.52 15.46 -16.55
CA THR A 199 -17.23 15.12 -15.93
C THR A 199 -17.36 14.57 -14.51
N ARG A 200 -18.45 14.87 -13.78
CA ARG A 200 -18.59 14.50 -12.35
C ARG A 200 -19.99 14.07 -11.93
N GLU A 201 -21.02 14.74 -12.43
CA GLU A 201 -22.41 14.51 -12.04
C GLU A 201 -23.35 14.93 -13.17
N CYS A 202 -24.52 14.32 -13.23
CA CYS A 202 -25.55 14.67 -14.18
C CYS A 202 -26.17 16.02 -13.86
N ALA A 203 -26.28 16.91 -14.86
CA ALA A 203 -27.01 18.16 -14.71
C ALA A 203 -28.51 17.86 -14.59
N GLY A 204 -28.97 17.68 -13.36
CA GLY A 204 -30.35 17.34 -13.05
C GLY A 204 -30.47 16.84 -11.62
N GLY A 205 -30.43 17.75 -10.64
CA GLY A 205 -30.85 17.41 -9.29
C GLY A 205 -32.24 16.79 -9.33
N SER A 206 -32.41 15.62 -8.72
CA SER A 206 -33.70 15.03 -8.38
C SER A 206 -34.77 15.10 -9.49
N LEU A 207 -34.65 14.24 -10.50
CA LEU A 207 -35.79 13.90 -11.35
C LEU A 207 -36.10 12.41 -11.20
N THR A 208 -36.76 12.13 -10.07
CA THR A 208 -37.79 11.10 -9.82
C THR A 208 -37.46 9.61 -9.95
N ALA A 209 -37.39 8.92 -8.80
CA ALA A 209 -38.11 7.67 -8.57
C ALA A 209 -38.38 7.50 -7.06
N GLY A 210 -39.60 7.84 -6.61
CA GLY A 210 -40.03 7.62 -5.23
C GLY A 210 -41.07 8.64 -4.76
N ASP A 211 -42.32 8.42 -5.16
CA ASP A 211 -43.50 9.14 -4.70
C ASP A 211 -43.67 9.03 -3.18
N HIS A 212 -43.29 10.06 -2.41
CA HIS A 212 -43.88 10.33 -1.10
C HIS A 212 -43.94 11.84 -0.82
N ARG A 213 -45.16 12.36 -0.89
CA ARG A 213 -45.54 13.68 -0.38
C ARG A 213 -45.14 13.82 1.10
N SER A 214 -44.21 14.70 1.39
CA SER A 214 -44.12 15.36 2.69
C SER A 214 -43.86 16.85 2.47
N SER A 215 -44.94 17.62 2.60
CA SER A 215 -44.93 19.08 2.69
C SER A 215 -44.13 19.50 3.92
N HIS A 216 -42.93 20.04 3.74
CA HIS A 216 -42.23 20.78 4.78
C HIS A 216 -41.99 22.23 4.35
N SER A 217 -42.74 23.09 5.05
CA SER A 217 -42.73 24.55 5.03
C SER A 217 -41.32 25.13 5.23
N PRO A 218 -40.92 26.20 4.51
CA PRO A 218 -39.65 26.86 4.76
C PRO A 218 -39.74 27.67 6.06
N TRP A 219 -38.99 27.25 7.07
CA TRP A 219 -38.78 28.01 8.31
C TRP A 219 -37.77 29.12 8.05
N THR A 220 -38.26 30.36 8.03
CA THR A 220 -37.46 31.58 7.99
C THR A 220 -36.84 31.83 9.37
N PHE A 221 -35.52 31.80 9.47
CA PHE A 221 -34.78 32.19 10.69
C PHE A 221 -34.82 33.72 10.86
N PHE A 222 -35.57 34.20 11.84
CA PHE A 222 -35.42 35.56 12.38
C PHE A 222 -34.44 35.51 13.57
N ASN A 223 -33.25 36.09 13.41
CA ASN A 223 -32.37 36.42 14.53
C ASN A 223 -32.73 37.82 15.03
N VAL A 224 -33.29 37.91 16.24
CA VAL A 224 -33.45 39.18 16.96
C VAL A 224 -32.45 39.17 18.12
N ALA A 225 -31.45 40.04 18.03
CA ALA A 225 -30.54 40.35 19.12
C ALA A 225 -31.21 41.34 20.09
N ILE A 226 -31.24 41.03 21.39
CA ILE A 226 -31.58 41.98 22.45
C ILE A 226 -30.45 42.01 23.47
N LEU A 227 -29.73 43.14 23.45
CA LEU A 227 -28.84 43.61 24.50
C LEU A 227 -29.67 44.30 25.59
N LEU A 228 -29.52 43.88 26.85
CA LEU A 228 -29.84 44.74 27.99
C LEU A 228 -28.76 44.62 29.07
N VAL A 229 -28.09 45.74 29.30
CA VAL A 229 -27.18 46.03 30.40
C VAL A 229 -27.97 46.85 31.42
N LEU A 230 -27.94 46.50 32.71
CA LEU A 230 -27.47 47.33 33.85
C LEU A 230 -28.03 46.88 35.22
N SER A 231 -27.09 46.78 36.17
CA SER A 231 -27.15 47.12 37.62
C SER A 231 -28.30 46.53 38.46
N SER A 232 -28.07 45.83 39.58
CA SER A 232 -27.45 46.37 40.81
C SER A 232 -27.44 45.30 41.93
N LEU A 233 -26.41 45.34 42.78
CA LEU A 233 -26.21 44.67 44.09
C LEU A 233 -27.43 44.82 45.05
N PRO A 234 -27.58 44.07 46.19
CA PRO A 234 -26.48 43.71 47.12
C PRO A 234 -26.56 42.37 47.91
N VAL A 235 -25.39 41.99 48.44
CA VAL A 235 -25.06 41.49 49.81
C VAL A 235 -26.01 40.48 50.48
N ILE A 236 -25.51 39.25 50.74
CA ILE A 236 -24.95 38.75 52.02
C ILE A 236 -24.01 37.58 51.67
#